data_AF-M4VT72-F1
#
_entry.id   AF-M4VT72-F1
#
_cell.length_a   1.000
_cell.length_b   1.000
_cell.length_c   1.000
_cell.angle_alpha   90.00
_cell.angle_beta   90.00
_cell.angle_gamma   90.00
#
_symmetry.space_group_name_H-M   'P 1'
#
loop_
_entity.id
_entity.type
_entity.pdbx_description
1 polymer ?
#
loop_
_entity_poly.entity_id
_entity_poly.type
_entity_poly.pdbx_seq_one_letter_code
_entity_poly.pdbx_strand_id
1 'polypeptide(L)'
;MSRILNGLQISALNRLGDVMCPANEEFPSFSNLGAVEHVDLLLEEIPPSDLADLKLLLLLLGFMPSFVLRAMMNFIEAKADMNGEVGTLIRMVRFGLRGIIFSLYYSGLKGAKSQVTQTPVDVVGYHVQMNR
;
A
#
# COMPACT_ATOMS: atom_id res chain seq x y z
N MET A 1 -2.84 9.66 13.24
CA MET A 1 -2.02 10.27 12.17
C MET A 1 -0.64 9.66 12.24
N SER A 2 -0.02 9.36 11.10
CA SER A 2 1.35 8.84 11.04
C SER A 2 2.33 9.85 11.65
N ARG A 3 3.33 9.35 12.38
CA ARG A 3 4.45 10.11 12.94
C ARG A 3 5.60 10.23 11.94
N ILE A 4 5.66 9.31 10.97
CA ILE A 4 6.76 9.18 10.01
C ILE A 4 6.43 9.86 8.67
N LEU A 5 5.23 9.65 8.14
CA LEU A 5 4.78 10.19 6.86
C LEU A 5 3.96 11.47 7.04
N ASN A 6 4.10 12.40 6.11
CA ASN A 6 3.28 13.62 6.06
C ASN A 6 1.94 13.39 5.33
N GLY A 7 1.06 14.39 5.36
CA GLY A 7 -0.27 14.28 4.75
C GLY A 7 -0.29 14.00 3.24
N LEU A 8 0.68 14.54 2.49
CA LEU A 8 0.80 14.28 1.05
C LEU A 8 1.21 12.82 0.78
N GLN A 9 2.16 12.30 1.56
CA GLN A 9 2.62 10.92 1.47
C GLN A 9 1.52 9.92 1.85
N ILE A 10 0.76 10.22 2.91
CA ILE A 10 -0.41 9.42 3.31
C ILE A 10 -1.49 9.45 2.23
N SER A 11 -1.76 10.62 1.63
CA SER A 11 -2.70 10.75 0.51
C SER A 11 -2.24 9.98 -0.73
N ALA A 12 -0.95 10.00 -1.04
CA ALA A 12 -0.37 9.18 -2.11
C ALA A 12 -0.57 7.68 -1.84
N LEU A 13 -0.28 7.24 -0.62
CA LEU A 13 -0.39 5.84 -0.22
C LEU A 13 -1.84 5.34 -0.27
N ASN A 14 -2.80 6.14 0.20
CA ASN A 14 -4.22 5.80 0.09
C ASN A 14 -4.67 5.67 -1.37
N ARG A 15 -4.27 6.60 -2.25
CA ARG A 15 -4.65 6.56 -3.66
C ARG A 15 -3.99 5.41 -4.41
N LEU A 16 -2.72 5.11 -4.13
CA LEU A 16 -2.06 3.91 -4.66
C LEU A 16 -2.74 2.64 -4.15
N GLY A 17 -3.06 2.60 -2.85
CA GLY A 17 -3.81 1.53 -2.23
C GLY A 17 -5.15 1.30 -2.93
N ASP A 18 -5.91 2.35 -3.22
CA ASP A 18 -7.19 2.23 -3.92
C ASP A 18 -7.04 1.82 -5.40
N VAL A 19 -5.90 2.09 -6.02
CA VAL A 19 -5.59 1.61 -7.37
C VAL A 19 -5.29 0.10 -7.35
N MET A 20 -4.56 -0.39 -6.34
CA MET A 20 -4.18 -1.80 -6.22
C MET A 20 -5.28 -2.67 -5.59
N CYS A 21 -6.00 -2.12 -4.61
CA CYS A 21 -7.07 -2.73 -3.83
C CYS A 21 -8.33 -1.82 -3.89
N PRO A 22 -8.98 -1.71 -5.06
CA PRO A 22 -10.24 -0.99 -5.18
C PRO A 22 -11.37 -1.69 -4.42
N ALA A 23 -12.40 -0.94 -4.05
CA ALA A 23 -13.62 -1.54 -3.51
C ALA A 23 -14.33 -2.39 -4.57
N ASN A 24 -14.94 -3.49 -4.14
CA ASN A 24 -15.90 -4.28 -4.91
C ASN A 24 -17.04 -4.74 -4.00
N GLU A 25 -17.85 -5.71 -4.43
CA GLU A 25 -19.02 -6.18 -3.68
C GLU A 25 -18.67 -6.77 -2.30
N GLU A 26 -17.51 -7.41 -2.17
CA GLU A 26 -17.08 -8.12 -0.96
C GLU A 26 -15.93 -7.42 -0.23
N PHE A 27 -15.05 -6.75 -0.99
CA PHE A 27 -13.81 -6.17 -0.48
C PHE A 27 -13.93 -4.65 -0.35
N PRO A 28 -13.57 -4.06 0.81
CA PRO A 28 -13.49 -2.61 0.96
C PRO A 28 -12.30 -2.04 0.16
N SER A 29 -12.35 -0.77 -0.25
CA SER A 29 -11.14 -0.12 -0.76
C SER A 29 -10.10 0.03 0.34
N PHE A 30 -8.83 0.17 -0.06
CA PHE A 30 -7.73 0.42 0.89
C PHE A 30 -7.99 1.63 1.79
N SER A 31 -8.43 2.75 1.21
CA SER A 31 -8.72 3.96 1.95
C SER A 31 -9.91 3.81 2.92
N ASN A 32 -10.95 3.04 2.54
CA ASN A 32 -12.11 2.77 3.41
C ASN A 32 -11.76 1.85 4.58
N LEU A 33 -10.84 0.90 4.39
CA LEU A 33 -10.32 0.06 5.48
C LEU A 33 -9.60 0.91 6.54
N GLY A 34 -8.95 2.00 6.13
CA GLY A 34 -8.23 2.90 7.03
C GLY A 34 -6.98 2.27 7.65
N ALA A 35 -6.51 1.14 7.12
CA ALA A 35 -5.32 0.43 7.62
C ALA A 35 -4.04 1.28 7.55
N VAL A 36 -4.03 2.33 6.73
CA VAL A 36 -2.94 3.32 6.64
C VAL A 36 -2.60 3.97 7.99
N GLU A 37 -3.52 3.99 8.96
CA GLU A 37 -3.25 4.47 10.32
C GLU A 37 -2.14 3.66 11.02
N HIS A 38 -1.93 2.42 10.61
CA HIS A 38 -0.94 1.49 11.17
C HIS A 38 0.35 1.44 10.35
N VAL A 39 0.53 2.33 9.36
CA VAL A 39 1.72 2.35 8.49
C VAL A 39 3.01 2.48 9.27
N ASP A 40 3.00 3.20 10.40
CA ASP A 40 4.19 3.39 11.24
C ASP A 40 4.75 2.06 11.75
N LEU A 41 3.92 1.04 12.00
CA LEU A 41 4.36 -0.30 12.42
C LEU A 41 5.26 -0.96 11.39
N LEU A 42 5.04 -0.68 10.10
CA LEU A 42 5.89 -1.19 9.02
C LEU A 42 7.13 -0.32 8.85
N LEU A 43 6.96 1.01 8.92
CA LEU A 43 8.04 1.95 8.63
C LEU A 43 9.11 2.02 9.73
N GLU A 44 8.76 1.69 10.97
CA GLU A 44 9.71 1.63 12.10
C GLU A 44 10.77 0.52 11.90
N GLU A 45 10.46 -0.52 11.13
CA GLU A 45 11.35 -1.65 10.85
C GLU A 45 12.20 -1.49 9.58
N ILE A 46 11.98 -0.40 8.81
CA ILE A 46 12.68 -0.16 7.54
C ILE A 46 14.03 0.54 7.79
N PRO A 47 15.12 0.15 7.10
CA PRO A 47 16.39 0.85 7.15
C PRO A 47 16.25 2.36 6.83
N PRO A 48 16.99 3.26 7.50
CA PRO A 48 16.82 4.70 7.30
C PRO A 48 17.00 5.20 5.85
N SER A 49 17.88 4.56 5.06
CA SER A 49 18.08 4.87 3.64
C SER A 49 16.82 4.57 2.83
N ASP A 50 16.27 3.38 3.01
CA ASP A 50 15.10 2.90 2.26
C ASP A 50 13.86 3.70 2.64
N LEU A 51 13.76 4.10 3.91
CA LEU A 51 12.69 4.99 4.38
C LEU A 51 12.77 6.37 3.73
N ALA A 52 13.97 6.94 3.55
CA ALA A 52 14.14 8.22 2.88
C ALA A 52 13.72 8.14 1.40
N ASP A 53 14.13 7.08 0.70
CA ASP A 53 13.77 6.84 -0.70
C ASP A 53 12.27 6.63 -0.87
N LEU A 54 11.64 5.86 0.02
CA LEU A 54 10.19 5.68 0.05
C LEU A 54 9.46 7.01 0.27
N LYS A 55 9.93 7.83 1.22
CA LYS A 55 9.34 9.14 1.51
C LYS A 55 9.43 10.07 0.30
N LEU A 56 10.56 10.07 -0.40
CA LEU A 56 10.74 10.84 -1.63
C LEU A 56 9.79 10.34 -2.73
N LEU A 57 9.71 9.03 -2.94
CA LEU A 57 8.79 8.43 -3.90
C LEU A 57 7.33 8.83 -3.61
N LEU A 58 6.86 8.59 -2.39
CA LEU A 58 5.49 8.94 -1.99
C LEU A 58 5.21 10.44 -2.08
N LEU A 59 6.20 11.29 -1.84
CA LEU A 59 6.07 12.73 -2.02
C LEU A 59 5.85 13.08 -3.50
N LEU A 60 6.65 12.53 -4.41
CA LEU A 60 6.50 12.73 -5.86
C LEU A 60 5.13 12.24 -6.34
N LEU A 61 4.71 11.06 -5.91
CA LEU A 61 3.39 10.50 -6.22
C LEU A 61 2.25 11.30 -5.58
N GLY A 62 2.52 11.98 -4.46
CA GLY A 62 1.60 12.89 -3.77
C GLY A 62 1.06 14.00 -4.68
N PHE A 63 1.88 14.52 -5.59
CA PHE A 63 1.49 15.57 -6.53
C PHE A 63 0.78 15.05 -7.78
N MET A 64 0.80 13.74 -8.04
CA MET A 64 0.19 13.16 -9.24
C MET A 64 -1.32 12.96 -9.04
N PRO A 65 -2.15 13.18 -10.09
CA PRO A 65 -3.56 12.84 -10.04
C PRO A 65 -3.77 11.32 -10.14
N SER A 66 -4.91 10.81 -9.66
CA SER A 66 -5.15 9.37 -9.54
C SER A 66 -5.10 8.60 -10.87
N PHE A 67 -5.45 9.24 -12.00
CA PHE A 67 -5.34 8.60 -13.32
C PHE A 67 -3.88 8.36 -13.74
N VAL A 68 -2.96 9.25 -13.33
CA VAL A 68 -1.51 9.07 -13.56
C VAL A 68 -0.97 7.94 -12.70
N LEU A 69 -1.39 7.87 -11.43
CA LEU A 69 -1.02 6.76 -10.54
C LEU A 69 -1.48 5.42 -11.12
N ARG A 70 -2.71 5.36 -11.65
CA ARG A 70 -3.24 4.17 -12.32
C ARG A 70 -2.42 3.81 -13.57
N ALA A 71 -2.13 4.79 -14.43
CA ALA A 71 -1.32 4.57 -15.62
C ALA A 71 0.10 4.08 -15.27
N MET A 72 0.72 4.66 -14.26
CA MET A 72 2.03 4.26 -13.75
C MET A 72 1.99 2.82 -13.23
N MET A 73 0.97 2.47 -12.43
CA MET A 73 0.83 1.10 -11.93
C MET A 73 0.64 0.10 -13.07
N ASN A 74 -0.22 0.41 -14.04
CA ASN A 74 -0.38 -0.44 -15.22
C ASN A 74 0.93 -0.60 -16.01
N PHE A 75 1.73 0.46 -16.12
CA PHE A 75 3.03 0.41 -16.76
C PHE A 75 4.02 -0.48 -15.99
N ILE A 76 4.09 -0.32 -14.66
CA ILE A 76 4.94 -1.12 -13.78
C ILE A 76 4.59 -2.61 -13.92
N GLU A 77 3.30 -2.96 -13.95
CA GLU A 77 2.86 -4.33 -14.13
C GLU A 77 3.18 -4.86 -15.53
N ALA A 78 2.92 -4.08 -16.58
CA ALA A 78 3.17 -4.49 -17.95
C ALA A 78 4.67 -4.66 -18.28
N LYS A 79 5.55 -4.01 -17.50
CA LYS A 79 7.01 -4.02 -17.71
C LYS A 79 7.78 -4.77 -16.63
N ALA A 80 7.10 -5.53 -15.79
CA ALA A 80 7.75 -6.19 -14.68
C ALA A 80 8.73 -7.30 -15.07
N ASP A 81 8.53 -7.91 -16.24
CA ASP A 81 9.40 -8.97 -16.78
C ASP A 81 10.50 -8.41 -17.71
N MET A 82 10.65 -7.09 -17.75
CA MET A 82 11.70 -6.46 -18.53
C MET A 82 13.07 -6.79 -17.93
N ASN A 83 14.03 -7.16 -18.80
CA ASN A 83 15.39 -7.46 -18.40
C ASN A 83 16.26 -6.18 -18.34
N GLY A 84 17.37 -6.24 -17.62
CA GLY A 84 18.33 -5.14 -17.47
C GLY A 84 18.10 -4.25 -16.25
N GLU A 85 18.93 -3.21 -16.10
CA GLU A 85 18.96 -2.34 -14.92
C GLU A 85 17.62 -1.63 -14.68
N VAL A 86 17.00 -1.11 -15.74
CA VAL A 86 15.67 -0.47 -15.67
C VAL A 86 14.61 -1.47 -15.21
N GLY A 87 14.68 -2.72 -15.67
CA GLY A 87 13.78 -3.79 -15.23
C GLY A 87 13.95 -4.13 -13.75
N THR A 88 15.17 -4.11 -13.24
CA THR A 88 15.45 -4.25 -11.81
C THR A 88 14.85 -3.11 -11.00
N LEU A 89 14.98 -1.86 -11.45
CA LEU A 89 14.38 -0.70 -10.78
C LEU A 89 12.85 -0.78 -10.76
N ILE A 90 12.21 -1.12 -11.89
CA ILE A 90 10.75 -1.30 -11.97
C ILE A 90 10.29 -2.38 -10.99
N ARG A 91 11.01 -3.51 -10.91
CA ARG A 91 10.69 -4.58 -9.97
C ARG A 91 10.85 -4.13 -8.52
N MET A 92 11.91 -3.38 -8.19
CA MET A 92 12.10 -2.83 -6.84
C MET A 92 10.93 -1.92 -6.43
N VAL A 93 10.52 -0.99 -7.30
CA VAL A 93 9.35 -0.14 -7.04
C VAL A 93 8.08 -0.98 -6.88
N ARG A 94 7.87 -1.97 -7.76
CA ARG A 94 6.72 -2.88 -7.67
C ARG A 94 6.69 -3.62 -6.33
N PHE A 95 7.81 -4.19 -5.90
CA PHE A 95 7.90 -4.93 -4.65
C PHE A 95 7.74 -4.02 -3.43
N GLY A 96 8.37 -2.84 -3.42
CA GLY A 96 8.24 -1.89 -2.31
C GLY A 96 6.80 -1.40 -2.13
N LEU A 97 6.16 -0.96 -3.21
CA LEU A 97 4.78 -0.46 -3.15
C LEU A 97 3.78 -1.55 -2.77
N ARG A 98 3.85 -2.72 -3.44
CA ARG A 98 2.96 -3.84 -3.12
C ARG A 98 3.21 -4.38 -1.71
N GLY A 99 4.47 -4.46 -1.30
CA GLY A 99 4.85 -4.94 0.02
C GLY A 99 4.15 -4.14 1.12
N ILE A 100 4.24 -2.80 1.05
CA ILE A 100 3.59 -1.94 2.05
C ILE A 100 2.07 -2.02 1.95
N ILE A 101 1.51 -1.90 0.74
CA ILE A 101 0.06 -1.87 0.54
C ILE A 101 -0.59 -3.19 0.97
N PHE A 102 -0.07 -4.33 0.52
CA PHE A 102 -0.64 -5.63 0.87
C PHE A 102 -0.39 -6.01 2.33
N SER A 103 0.75 -5.64 2.91
CA SER A 103 0.99 -5.85 4.34
C SER A 103 -0.06 -5.12 5.18
N LEU A 104 -0.39 -3.88 4.83
CA LEU A 104 -1.44 -3.14 5.53
C LEU A 104 -2.84 -3.69 5.24
N TYR A 105 -3.16 -3.93 3.96
CA TYR A 105 -4.49 -4.32 3.54
C TYR A 105 -4.91 -5.70 4.07
N TYR A 106 -3.97 -6.65 4.12
CA TYR A 106 -4.18 -7.99 4.65
C TYR A 106 -3.66 -8.18 6.08
N SER A 107 -3.37 -7.09 6.81
CA SER A 107 -2.97 -7.19 8.23
C SER A 107 -4.10 -7.62 9.17
N GLY A 108 -5.35 -7.50 8.73
CA GLY A 108 -6.54 -7.61 9.59
C GLY A 108 -6.76 -6.39 10.48
N LEU A 109 -5.91 -5.36 10.38
CA LEU A 109 -6.08 -4.10 11.11
C LEU A 109 -7.01 -3.16 10.34
N LYS A 110 -7.86 -2.44 11.09
CA LYS A 110 -8.72 -1.38 10.57
C LYS A 110 -8.41 -0.04 11.24
N GLY A 111 -8.68 1.04 10.53
CA GLY A 111 -8.56 2.39 11.09
C GLY A 111 -9.59 2.61 12.21
N ALA A 112 -9.29 3.48 13.16
CA ALA A 112 -10.15 3.73 14.33
C ALA A 112 -11.56 4.22 13.97
N LYS A 113 -11.69 4.89 12.82
CA LYS A 113 -12.96 5.41 12.28
C LYS A 113 -13.52 4.56 11.14
N SER A 114 -12.90 3.42 10.82
CA SER A 114 -13.38 2.58 9.73
C SER A 114 -14.74 1.98 10.07
N GLN A 115 -15.69 2.13 9.15
CA GLN A 115 -17.03 1.54 9.23
C GLN A 115 -17.09 0.16 8.56
N VAL A 116 -15.95 -0.34 8.06
CA VAL A 116 -15.85 -1.65 7.43
C VAL A 116 -16.20 -2.73 8.45
N THR A 117 -17.18 -3.56 8.08
CA THR A 117 -17.68 -4.66 8.90
C THR A 117 -16.80 -5.91 8.80
N GLN A 118 -16.28 -6.20 7.61
CA GLN A 118 -15.42 -7.34 7.33
C GLN A 118 -14.11 -6.87 6.71
N THR A 119 -12.98 -7.26 7.32
CA THR A 119 -11.67 -6.98 6.75
C THR A 119 -11.38 -7.89 5.56
N PRO A 120 -10.42 -7.55 4.68
CA PRO A 120 -10.03 -8.45 3.59
C PRO A 120 -9.62 -9.85 4.06
N VAL A 121 -9.05 -9.96 5.26
CA VAL A 121 -8.69 -11.26 5.87
C VAL A 121 -9.94 -12.07 6.25
N ASP A 122 -10.97 -11.41 6.77
CA ASP A 122 -12.24 -12.05 7.12
C ASP A 122 -12.97 -12.56 5.87
N VAL A 123 -12.97 -11.76 4.78
CA VAL A 123 -13.60 -12.12 3.51
C VAL A 123 -12.92 -13.34 2.88
N VAL A 124 -11.58 -13.43 2.97
CA VAL A 124 -10.81 -14.59 2.50
C VAL A 124 -11.07 -15.84 3.36
N GLY A 125 -11.65 -15.70 4.56
CA GLY A 125 -11.94 -16.82 5.46
C GLY A 125 -10.70 -17.41 6.13
N TYR A 126 -9.60 -16.64 6.22
CA TYR A 126 -8.36 -17.10 6.83
C TYR A 126 -8.44 -17.04 8.37
N HIS A 127 -8.56 -18.20 9.01
CA HIS A 127 -8.52 -18.33 10.46
C HIS A 127 -7.19 -18.94 10.89
N VAL A 128 -6.36 -18.19 11.61
CA VAL A 128 -5.14 -18.72 12.24
C VAL A 128 -5.58 -19.64 13.38
N GLN A 129 -5.52 -20.95 13.17
CA GLN A 129 -5.61 -21.92 14.26
C GLN A 129 -4.35 -21.80 15.12
N MET A 130 -4.40 -21.03 16.21
CA MET A 130 -3.37 -21.10 17.24
C MET A 130 -3.50 -22.44 17.96
N ASN A 131 -2.71 -23.42 17.55
CA ASN A 131 -2.49 -24.62 18.33
C ASN A 131 -1.61 -24.22 19.53
N ARG A 132 -2.21 -24.11 20.72
CA ARG A 132 -1.51 -23.94 22.00
C ARG A 132 -1.19 -25.29 22.61
#